data_AF-A0A1X0US84-F1
#
_entry.id   AF-A0A1X0US84-F1
#
_cell.length_a   1.000
_cell.length_b   1.000
_cell.length_c   1.000
_cell.angle_alpha   90.00
_cell.angle_beta   90.00
_cell.angle_gamma   90.00
#
_symmetry.space_group_name_H-M   'P 1'
#
loop_
_entity.id
_entity.type
_entity.pdbx_description
1 polymer ?
#
loop_
_entity_poly.entity_id
_entity_poly.type
_entity_poly.pdbx_seq_one_letter_code
_entity_poly.pdbx_strand_id
1 'polypeptide(L)'
;MDQPAATVLRQLGGDDEGFVARRISPRMVEEADLILTMTSRHRDAVLGIAPRRLRRTFTLLEAAELARSSGATSLDQIADARAKHSVSTLDIEDPYKRAHEMYEEIGQQIADTLPEILRLI
;
A
#
# COMPACT_ATOMS: atom_id res chain seq x y z
N MET A 1 -12.65 -12.52 1.02
CA MET A 1 -11.20 -12.57 1.33
C MET A 1 -10.81 -14.04 1.49
N ASP A 2 -9.55 -14.44 1.33
CA ASP A 2 -9.16 -15.81 1.69
C ASP A 2 -9.15 -15.97 3.23
N GLN A 3 -9.45 -17.18 3.70
CA GLN A 3 -9.72 -17.43 5.12
C GLN A 3 -8.55 -17.11 6.06
N PRO A 4 -7.28 -17.41 5.72
CA PRO A 4 -6.14 -17.01 6.56
C PRO A 4 -6.02 -15.49 6.70
N ALA A 5 -6.11 -14.73 5.59
CA ALA A 5 -6.06 -13.27 5.63
C ALA A 5 -7.22 -12.66 6.45
N ALA A 6 -8.44 -13.19 6.29
CA ALA A 6 -9.60 -12.75 7.07
C ALA A 6 -9.45 -13.02 8.58
N THR A 7 -8.74 -14.08 8.96
CA THR A 7 -8.45 -14.40 10.35
C THR A 7 -7.48 -13.38 10.95
N VAL A 8 -6.36 -13.12 10.26
CA VAL A 8 -5.37 -12.12 10.70
C VAL A 8 -5.98 -10.72 10.75
N LEU A 9 -6.77 -10.33 9.75
CA LEU A 9 -7.45 -9.04 9.74
C LEU A 9 -8.32 -8.83 11.00
N ARG A 10 -9.12 -9.83 11.36
CA ARG A 10 -9.97 -9.77 12.57
C ARG A 10 -9.15 -9.76 13.86
N GLN A 11 -8.05 -10.49 13.93
CA GLN A 11 -7.13 -10.45 15.08
C GLN A 11 -6.52 -9.05 15.27
N LEU A 12 -6.23 -8.36 14.17
CA LEU A 12 -5.76 -6.96 14.17
C LEU A 12 -6.88 -5.93 14.40
N GLY A 13 -8.13 -6.39 14.60
CA GLY A 13 -9.30 -5.54 14.88
C GLY A 13 -10.03 -5.01 13.64
N GLY A 14 -9.72 -5.52 12.45
CA GLY A 14 -10.43 -5.19 11.21
C GLY A 14 -11.68 -6.05 10.96
N ASP A 15 -12.44 -5.67 9.94
CA ASP A 15 -13.66 -6.34 9.48
C ASP A 15 -13.49 -6.84 8.04
N ASP A 16 -13.74 -8.13 7.81
CA ASP A 16 -13.67 -8.77 6.49
C ASP A 16 -15.03 -8.85 5.77
N GLU A 17 -16.14 -8.46 6.43
CA GLU A 17 -17.46 -8.46 5.83
C GLU A 17 -17.55 -7.52 4.61
N GLY A 18 -18.24 -7.98 3.57
CA GLY A 18 -18.44 -7.19 2.35
C GLY A 18 -17.20 -7.09 1.44
N PHE A 19 -16.07 -7.73 1.77
CA PHE A 19 -14.92 -7.76 0.87
C PHE A 19 -15.28 -8.48 -0.45
N VAL A 20 -15.11 -7.76 -1.57
CA VAL A 20 -15.23 -8.31 -2.93
C VAL A 20 -14.00 -7.95 -3.73
N ALA A 21 -13.32 -8.97 -4.26
CA ALA A 21 -12.19 -8.77 -5.16
C ALA A 21 -12.65 -8.07 -6.45
N ARG A 22 -11.97 -6.99 -6.83
CA ARG A 22 -12.27 -6.19 -8.02
C ARG A 22 -11.04 -6.07 -8.89
N ARG A 23 -11.24 -6.18 -10.21
CA ARG A 23 -10.18 -5.87 -11.18
C ARG A 23 -9.99 -4.36 -11.24
N ILE A 24 -8.72 -3.94 -11.23
CA ILE A 24 -8.38 -2.53 -11.43
C ILE A 24 -8.87 -2.05 -12.80
N SER A 25 -9.40 -0.84 -12.83
CA SER A 25 -9.86 -0.19 -14.07
C SER A 25 -9.27 1.22 -14.17
N PRO A 26 -9.15 1.78 -15.38
CA PRO A 26 -8.68 3.16 -15.56
C PRO A 26 -9.50 4.17 -14.74
N ARG A 27 -10.82 3.97 -14.67
CA ARG A 27 -11.72 4.84 -13.88
C ARG A 27 -11.35 4.85 -12.39
N MET A 28 -11.10 3.68 -11.80
CA MET A 28 -10.69 3.60 -10.39
C MET A 28 -9.37 4.33 -10.12
N VAL A 29 -8.43 4.24 -11.08
CA VAL A 29 -7.12 4.90 -10.98
C VAL A 29 -7.24 6.41 -11.12
N GLU A 30 -8.12 6.89 -11.99
CA GLU A 30 -8.34 8.34 -12.19
C GLU A 30 -9.15 8.99 -11.06
N GLU A 31 -10.06 8.26 -10.43
CA GLU A 31 -10.88 8.79 -9.33
C GLU A 31 -10.15 8.74 -7.97
N ALA A 32 -9.06 7.97 -7.84
CA ALA A 32 -8.34 7.84 -6.57
C ALA A 32 -7.45 9.05 -6.27
N ASP A 33 -7.57 9.58 -5.04
CA ASP A 33 -6.69 10.62 -4.50
C ASP A 33 -5.31 10.07 -4.09
N LEU A 34 -5.25 8.79 -3.73
CA LEU A 34 -4.04 8.05 -3.38
C LEU A 34 -4.18 6.58 -3.81
N ILE A 35 -3.13 6.02 -4.40
CA ILE A 35 -3.04 4.62 -4.79
C ILE A 35 -1.84 4.00 -4.09
N LEU A 36 -2.11 3.00 -3.24
CA LEU A 36 -1.11 2.23 -2.53
C LEU A 36 -1.07 0.82 -3.10
N THR A 37 0.09 0.41 -3.61
CA THR A 37 0.31 -0.94 -4.14
C THR A 37 1.16 -1.77 -3.19
N MET A 38 0.98 -3.09 -3.20
CA MET A 38 1.80 -3.98 -2.37
C MET A 38 3.22 -4.15 -2.92
N THR A 39 3.42 -3.98 -4.24
CA THR A 39 4.74 -4.13 -4.88
C THR A 39 4.99 -3.07 -5.94
N SER A 40 6.27 -2.89 -6.29
CA SER A 40 6.78 -2.10 -7.40
C SER A 40 6.19 -2.55 -8.73
N ARG A 41 6.07 -3.85 -8.98
CA ARG A 41 5.40 -4.40 -10.18
C ARG A 41 3.93 -3.98 -10.26
N HIS A 42 3.22 -3.97 -9.13
CA HIS A 42 1.85 -3.47 -9.09
C HIS A 42 1.78 -1.96 -9.36
N ARG A 43 2.71 -1.18 -8.81
CA ARG A 43 2.83 0.26 -9.10
C ARG A 43 3.04 0.50 -10.59
N ASP A 44 3.97 -0.22 -11.19
CA ASP A 44 4.29 -0.05 -12.61
C ASP A 44 3.10 -0.45 -13.51
N ALA A 45 2.31 -1.47 -13.12
CA ALA A 45 1.06 -1.81 -13.80
C ALA A 45 0.00 -0.70 -13.71
N VAL A 46 -0.14 -0.04 -12.55
CA VAL A 46 -1.01 1.13 -12.39
C VAL A 46 -0.55 2.28 -13.29
N LEU A 47 0.75 2.56 -13.32
CA LEU A 47 1.32 3.64 -14.12
C LEU A 47 1.28 3.35 -15.62
N GLY A 48 1.27 2.08 -16.02
CA GLY A 48 0.99 1.69 -17.40
C GLY A 48 -0.42 2.06 -17.85
N ILE A 49 -1.38 2.10 -16.93
CA ILE A 49 -2.78 2.54 -17.20
C ILE A 49 -2.89 4.07 -17.19
N ALA A 50 -2.31 4.72 -16.17
CA ALA A 50 -2.39 6.17 -15.99
C ALA A 50 -1.04 6.77 -15.58
N PRO A 51 -0.14 7.07 -16.54
CA PRO A 51 1.20 7.58 -16.25
C PRO A 51 1.19 8.91 -15.46
N ARG A 52 0.15 9.72 -15.65
CA ARG A 52 -0.03 11.01 -14.97
C ARG A 52 -0.25 10.89 -13.46
N ARG A 53 -0.57 9.69 -12.98
CA ARG A 53 -0.82 9.40 -11.55
C ARG A 53 0.44 9.10 -10.75
N LEU A 54 1.65 9.24 -11.33
CA LEU A 54 2.92 9.00 -10.64
C LEU A 54 3.00 9.67 -9.26
N ARG A 55 2.56 10.93 -9.14
CA ARG A 55 2.59 11.68 -7.86
C ARG A 55 1.59 11.18 -6.81
N ARG A 56 0.64 10.33 -7.19
CA ARG A 56 -0.41 9.76 -6.31
C ARG A 56 -0.32 8.24 -6.19
N THR A 57 0.63 7.59 -6.87
CA THR A 57 0.83 6.13 -6.82
C THR A 57 2.16 5.80 -6.15
N PHE A 58 2.10 5.03 -5.07
CA PHE A 58 3.26 4.58 -4.30
C PHE A 58 3.10 3.09 -3.96
N THR A 59 4.20 2.40 -3.66
CA THR A 59 4.05 1.17 -2.86
C THR A 59 3.76 1.54 -1.40
N LEU A 60 3.16 0.62 -0.64
CA LEU A 60 2.83 0.86 0.77
C LEU A 60 4.08 1.24 1.59
N LEU A 61 5.14 0.45 1.44
CA LEU A 61 6.41 0.67 2.15
C LEU A 61 7.12 1.95 1.66
N GLU A 62 7.05 2.25 0.37
CA GLU A 62 7.57 3.50 -0.19
C GLU A 62 6.89 4.72 0.44
N ALA A 63 5.55 4.73 0.49
CA ALA A 63 4.80 5.84 1.07
C ALA A 63 5.16 6.05 2.55
N ALA A 64 5.18 4.97 3.34
CA ALA A 64 5.50 5.04 4.76
C ALA A 64 6.94 5.50 5.02
N GLU A 65 7.92 5.00 4.26
CA GLU A 65 9.32 5.40 4.41
C GLU A 65 9.57 6.85 3.96
N LEU A 66 8.96 7.28 2.85
CA LEU A 66 9.04 8.69 2.43
C LEU A 66 8.40 9.60 3.47
N ALA A 67 7.24 9.23 4.02
CA ALA A 67 6.59 10.00 5.07
C ALA A 67 7.51 10.15 6.29
N ARG A 68 8.09 9.05 6.79
CA ARG A 68 8.99 9.06 7.95
C ARG A 68 10.26 9.87 7.71
N SER A 69 10.99 9.55 6.63
CA SER A 69 12.33 10.10 6.40
C SER A 69 12.33 11.56 5.98
N SER A 70 11.25 12.04 5.35
CA SER A 70 11.11 13.45 4.95
C SER A 70 10.37 14.33 5.98
N GLY A 71 9.70 13.72 6.95
CA GLY A 71 8.78 14.43 7.84
C GLY A 71 7.55 15.00 7.12
N ALA A 72 7.22 14.47 5.93
CA ALA A 72 6.09 14.93 5.14
C ALA A 72 4.77 14.82 5.92
N THR A 73 3.91 15.81 5.76
CA THR A 73 2.58 15.93 6.38
C THR A 73 1.46 15.97 5.34
N SER A 74 1.80 15.81 4.05
CA SER A 74 0.85 15.77 2.96
C SER A 74 1.30 14.86 1.83
N LEU A 75 0.35 14.45 1.00
CA LEU A 75 0.59 13.63 -0.19
C LEU A 75 1.52 14.31 -1.22
N ASP A 76 1.48 15.64 -1.32
CA ASP A 76 2.38 16.36 -2.23
C ASP A 76 3.82 16.38 -1.72
N GLN A 77 4.00 16.46 -0.40
CA GLN A 77 5.34 16.43 0.20
C GLN A 77 6.01 15.06 0.04
N ILE A 78 5.29 13.94 0.19
CA ILE A 78 5.88 12.62 -0.09
C ILE A 78 6.24 12.45 -1.58
N ALA A 79 5.45 13.02 -2.49
CA ALA A 79 5.73 12.98 -3.92
C ALA A 79 7.02 13.73 -4.26
N ASP A 80 7.25 14.88 -3.61
CA ASP A 80 8.47 15.68 -3.77
C ASP A 80 9.68 15.03 -3.08
N ALA A 81 9.46 14.34 -1.95
CA ALA A 81 10.48 13.60 -1.22
C ALA A 81 11.07 12.44 -2.03
N ARG A 82 10.30 11.83 -2.94
CA ARG A 82 10.76 10.71 -3.79
C ARG A 82 12.07 10.97 -4.53
N ALA A 83 12.36 12.22 -4.90
CA ALA A 83 13.60 12.58 -5.59
C ALA A 83 14.83 12.75 -4.66
N LYS A 84 14.59 12.89 -3.35
CA LYS A 84 15.61 13.26 -2.35
C LYS A 84 15.87 12.17 -1.32
N HIS A 85 14.98 11.18 -1.25
CA HIS A 85 15.01 10.11 -0.26
C HIS A 85 15.07 8.75 -0.97
N SER A 86 15.96 7.88 -0.49
CA SER A 86 16.09 6.51 -0.98
C SER A 86 15.21 5.59 -0.14
N VAL A 87 14.47 4.70 -0.80
CA VAL A 87 13.69 3.64 -0.14
C VAL A 87 14.38 2.30 -0.42
N SER A 88 14.75 1.58 0.63
CA SER A 88 15.46 0.30 0.54
C SER A 88 14.56 -0.90 0.24
N THR A 89 13.31 -0.86 0.72
CA THR A 89 12.33 -1.93 0.55
C THR A 89 11.03 -1.37 0.02
N LEU A 90 10.61 -1.86 -1.15
CA LEU A 90 9.39 -1.39 -1.82
C LEU A 90 8.24 -2.39 -1.72
N ASP A 91 8.55 -3.67 -1.56
CA ASP A 91 7.61 -4.75 -1.83
C ASP A 91 7.24 -5.47 -0.55
N ILE A 92 5.94 -5.69 -0.38
CA ILE A 92 5.36 -6.62 0.60
C ILE A 92 5.14 -7.94 -0.11
N GLU A 93 5.66 -9.02 0.47
CA GLU A 93 5.55 -10.36 -0.09
C GLU A 93 4.10 -10.86 -0.02
N ASP A 94 3.69 -11.62 -1.03
CA ASP A 94 2.34 -12.20 -1.09
C ASP A 94 2.29 -13.50 -0.26
N PRO A 95 1.50 -13.56 0.84
CA PRO A 95 1.41 -14.74 1.68
C PRO A 95 0.56 -15.85 1.04
N TYR A 96 0.01 -15.66 -0.15
CA TYR A 96 -0.91 -16.63 -0.76
C TYR A 96 -0.30 -18.04 -0.87
N LYS A 97 -1.04 -19.03 -0.34
CA LYS A 97 -0.62 -20.44 -0.23
C LYS A 97 0.61 -20.69 0.66
N ARG A 98 0.98 -19.73 1.50
CA ARG A 98 2.03 -19.89 2.52
C ARG A 98 1.42 -20.34 3.85
N ALA A 99 2.30 -20.58 4.83
CA ALA A 99 1.91 -20.95 6.18
C ALA A 99 1.22 -19.78 6.90
N HIS A 100 0.47 -20.06 7.97
CA HIS A 100 -0.33 -19.06 8.68
C HIS A 100 0.54 -17.94 9.28
N GLU A 101 1.73 -18.30 9.75
CA GLU A 101 2.71 -17.37 10.33
C GLU A 101 3.11 -16.29 9.31
N MET A 102 3.21 -16.64 8.02
CA MET A 102 3.49 -15.67 6.96
C MET A 102 2.34 -14.67 6.77
N TYR A 103 1.09 -15.10 6.96
CA TYR A 103 -0.04 -14.17 6.93
C TYR A 103 -0.02 -13.22 8.12
N GLU A 104 0.34 -13.70 9.32
CA GLU A 104 0.48 -12.88 10.52
C GLU A 104 1.60 -11.84 10.35
N GLU A 105 2.78 -12.27 9.88
CA GLU A 105 3.92 -11.40 9.61
C GLU A 105 3.58 -10.29 8.61
N ILE A 106 2.97 -10.65 7.48
CA ILE A 106 2.58 -9.67 6.44
C ILE A 106 1.44 -8.77 6.93
N GLY A 107 0.46 -9.32 7.65
CA GLY A 107 -0.64 -8.54 8.22
C GLY A 107 -0.13 -7.49 9.22
N GLN A 108 0.79 -7.89 10.10
CA GLN A 108 1.42 -6.99 11.07
C GLN A 108 2.28 -5.93 10.35
N GLN A 109 3.07 -6.33 9.35
CA GLN A 109 3.85 -5.39 8.56
C GLN A 109 2.98 -4.32 7.89
N ILE A 110 1.84 -4.72 7.32
CA ILE A 110 0.87 -3.77 6.75
C ILE A 110 0.36 -2.84 7.85
N ALA A 111 -0.13 -3.39 8.97
CA ALA A 111 -0.69 -2.60 10.08
C ALA A 111 0.30 -1.56 10.64
N ASP A 112 1.56 -1.94 10.84
CA ASP A 112 2.60 -1.06 11.39
C ASP A 112 2.95 0.11 10.46
N THR A 113 2.69 -0.04 9.15
CA THR A 113 2.98 1.02 8.17
C THR A 113 1.86 2.04 8.04
N LEU A 114 0.62 1.67 8.35
CA LEU A 114 -0.55 2.52 8.14
C LEU A 114 -0.50 3.86 8.89
N PRO A 115 -0.04 3.97 10.16
CA PRO A 115 0.00 5.25 10.88
C PRO A 115 0.77 6.36 10.14
N GLU A 116 1.85 5.99 9.45
CA GLU A 116 2.68 6.93 8.70
C GLU A 116 1.99 7.50 7.46
N ILE A 117 1.03 6.77 6.93
CA ILE A 117 0.26 7.16 5.75
C ILE A 117 -1.00 7.91 6.17
N LEU A 118 -1.66 7.45 7.24
CA LEU A 118 -2.89 8.05 7.75
C LEU A 118 -2.71 9.51 8.19
N ARG A 119 -1.51 9.89 8.63
CA ARG A 119 -1.19 11.29 8.99
C ARG A 119 -1.07 12.25 7.80
N LEU A 120 -1.16 11.74 6.56
CA LEU A 120 -1.05 12.54 5.33
C LEU A 120 -2.41 12.93 4.73
N ILE A 121 -3.50 12.39 5.29
CA ILE A 121 -4.88 12.51 4.78
C ILE A 121 -5.81 13.16 5.80
#